data_AF-A0A366MBP8-F1
#
_entry.id   AF-A0A366MBP8-F1
#
_cell.length_a   1.000
_cell.length_b   1.000
_cell.length_c   1.000
_cell.angle_alpha   90.00
_cell.angle_beta   90.00
_cell.angle_gamma   90.00
#
_symmetry.space_group_name_H-M   'P 1'
#
loop_
_entity.id
_entity.type
_entity.pdbx_description
1 polymer ?
#
loop_
_entity_poly.entity_id
_entity_poly.type
_entity_poly.pdbx_seq_one_letter_code
_entity_poly.pdbx_strand_id
1 'polypeptide(L)' 'MSDNKNDSDIIIVYLHHGNEYSRSPNKHQEEISRKFIDYGVDIVVGSHAHVTEGLEIYKDKPIFYNLGNFIFD' A
#
# COMPACT_ATOMS: atom_id res chain seq x y z
N MET A 1 -20.69 -11.29 11.22
CA MET A 1 -19.82 -10.14 10.90
C MET A 1 -18.76 -10.08 11.99
N SER A 2 -17.48 -10.02 11.63
CA SER A 2 -16.38 -9.90 12.60
C SER A 2 -16.24 -8.47 13.11
N ASP A 3 -16.11 -8.33 14.43
CA ASP A 3 -16.00 -7.09 15.19
C ASP A 3 -14.79 -6.24 14.77
N ASN A 4 -15.02 -5.08 14.14
CA ASN A 4 -13.99 -4.04 14.01
C ASN A 4 -14.09 -3.10 15.22
N LYS A 5 -13.11 -3.22 16.11
CA LYS A 5 -13.04 -2.51 17.41
C LYS A 5 -12.43 -1.09 17.31
N ASN A 6 -12.55 -0.43 16.15
CA ASN A 6 -12.10 0.94 15.92
C ASN A 6 -13.16 1.69 15.13
N ASP A 7 -13.69 2.75 15.72
CA ASP A 7 -14.75 3.63 15.19
C ASP A 7 -14.19 4.63 14.15
N SER A 8 -13.22 4.18 13.33
CA SER A 8 -12.55 5.03 12.35
C SER A 8 -13.34 5.07 11.05
N ASP A 9 -13.53 6.27 10.49
CA ASP A 9 -14.18 6.43 9.18
C ASP A 9 -13.35 5.86 8.01
N ILE A 10 -12.01 5.94 8.14
CA ILE A 10 -11.05 5.47 7.13
C ILE A 10 -9.81 4.91 7.84
N ILE A 11 -9.35 3.74 7.41
CA ILE A 11 -8.12 3.10 7.87
C ILE A 11 -7.08 3.13 6.74
N ILE A 12 -5.93 3.77 7.01
CA ILE A 12 -4.80 3.86 6.08
C ILE A 12 -3.62 3.10 6.67
N VAL A 13 -3.02 2.21 5.88
CA VAL A 13 -1.75 1.56 6.23
C VAL A 13 -0.63 2.14 5.41
N TYR A 14 0.44 2.56 6.10
CA TYR A 14 1.68 3.03 5.50
C TYR A 14 2.78 1.98 5.67
N LEU A 15 3.35 1.50 4.56
CA LEU A 15 4.39 0.48 4.52
C LEU A 15 5.71 1.07 4.05
N HIS A 16 6.78 0.78 4.76
CA HIS A 16 8.14 1.10 4.33
C HIS A 16 8.81 -0.19 3.83
N HIS A 17 8.63 -0.50 2.54
CA HIS A 17 9.08 -1.76 1.93
C HIS A 17 9.24 -1.68 0.41
N GLY A 18 9.82 -2.72 -0.17
CA GLY A 18 10.05 -2.83 -1.61
C GLY A 18 11.52 -2.97 -1.92
N ASN A 19 11.86 -2.93 -3.21
CA ASN A 19 13.24 -2.98 -3.66
C ASN A 19 13.69 -1.58 -4.05
N GLU A 20 14.86 -1.15 -3.57
CA GLU A 20 15.43 0.14 -3.95
C GLU A 20 15.51 0.28 -5.48
N TYR A 21 15.00 1.40 -5.99
CA TYR A 21 15.00 1.81 -7.39
C TYR A 21 14.24 0.89 -8.36
N SER A 22 13.45 -0.06 -7.86
CA SER A 22 12.52 -0.83 -8.68
C SER A 22 11.31 0.03 -9.06
N ARG A 23 10.96 0.06 -10.35
CA ARG A 23 9.75 0.76 -10.84
C ARG A 23 8.49 -0.12 -10.86
N SER A 24 8.63 -1.38 -10.44
CA SER A 24 7.52 -2.32 -10.34
C SER A 24 7.53 -2.97 -8.95
N PRO A 25 6.36 -3.14 -8.33
CA PRO A 25 6.27 -3.84 -7.05
C PRO A 25 6.70 -5.29 -7.22
N ASN A 26 7.32 -5.84 -6.19
CA ASN A 26 7.58 -7.27 -6.10
C ASN A 26 6.35 -8.03 -5.58
N LYS A 27 6.35 -9.36 -5.75
CA LYS A 27 5.23 -10.22 -5.31
C LYS A 27 4.87 -10.07 -3.84
N HIS A 28 5.88 -9.87 -2.98
CA HIS A 28 5.65 -9.71 -1.55
C HIS A 28 4.90 -8.40 -1.25
N GLN A 29 5.24 -7.31 -1.95
CA GLN A 29 4.52 -6.04 -1.83
C GLN A 29 3.06 -6.19 -2.22
N GLU A 30 2.78 -6.88 -3.33
CA GLU A 30 1.40 -7.17 -3.75
C GLU A 30 0.64 -7.99 -2.72
N GLU A 31 1.21 -9.11 -2.29
CA GLU A 31 0.56 -10.04 -1.36
C GLU A 31 0.24 -9.39 -0.01
N ILE A 32 1.18 -8.64 0.56
CA ILE A 32 0.97 -8.01 1.87
C ILE A 32 -0.02 -6.84 1.78
N SER A 33 0.03 -6.05 0.69
CA SER A 33 -0.90 -4.92 0.50
C SER A 33 -2.33 -5.39 0.31
N ARG A 34 -2.55 -6.44 -0.51
CA ARG A 34 -3.87 -7.07 -0.67
C ARG A 34 -4.39 -7.67 0.65
N LYS A 35 -3.52 -8.28 1.47
CA LYS A 35 -3.90 -8.78 2.82
C LYS A 35 -4.38 -7.68 3.75
N PHE A 36 -3.78 -6.49 3.73
CA PHE A 36 -4.28 -5.37 4.52
C PHE A 36 -5.70 -4.97 4.12
N ILE A 37 -5.95 -4.87 2.80
CA ILE A 37 -7.30 -4.61 2.29
C ILE A 37 -8.27 -5.72 2.71
N ASP A 38 -7.85 -6.99 2.63
CA ASP A 38 -8.66 -8.14 3.08
C ASP A 38 -8.99 -8.11 4.58
N TYR A 39 -8.15 -7.47 5.40
CA TYR A 39 -8.38 -7.25 6.84
C TYR A 39 -9.14 -5.97 7.17
N GLY A 40 -9.66 -5.26 6.18
CA GLY A 40 -10.55 -4.11 6.38
C GLY A 40 -9.86 -2.74 6.29
N VAL A 41 -8.60 -2.67 5.85
CA VAL A 41 -7.94 -1.40 5.53
C VAL A 41 -8.57 -0.79 4.28
N ASP A 42 -8.68 0.54 4.21
CA ASP A 42 -9.30 1.25 3.09
C ASP A 42 -8.28 1.72 2.05
N ILE A 43 -7.07 2.05 2.47
CA ILE A 43 -5.99 2.52 1.60
C ILE A 43 -4.66 1.94 2.08
N VAL A 44 -3.84 1.46 1.14
CA VAL A 44 -2.43 1.10 1.41
C VAL A 44 -1.52 2.07 0.68
N VAL A 45 -0.52 2.60 1.38
CA VAL A 45 0.50 3.51 0.83
C VAL A 45 1.88 2.96 1.15
N GLY A 46 2.70 2.77 0.14
CA GLY A 46 4.08 2.31 0.27
C GLY A 46 5.12 3.42 0.06
N SER A 47 6.30 3.16 0.61
CA SER A 47 7.54 3.95 0.52
C SER A 47 8.73 3.00 0.65
N HIS A 48 9.96 3.51 0.44
CA HIS A 48 11.28 2.83 0.48
C HIS A 48 11.96 2.66 -0.88
N ALA A 49 11.23 2.41 -1.98
CA ALA A 49 11.86 2.18 -3.28
C ALA A 49 12.62 3.42 -3.81
N HIS A 50 12.42 4.60 -3.21
CA HIS A 50 12.98 5.89 -3.62
C HIS A 50 12.59 6.32 -5.05
N VAL A 51 11.72 5.55 -5.69
CA VAL A 51 11.10 5.82 -6.99
C VAL A 51 9.61 5.48 -6.93
N THR A 52 8.81 6.10 -7.79
CA THR A 52 7.39 5.73 -7.92
C THR A 52 7.23 4.31 -8.47
N GLU A 53 6.36 3.53 -7.85
CA GLU A 53 5.86 2.25 -8.39
C GLU A 53 4.38 2.39 -8.81
N GLY A 54 3.80 1.28 -9.29
CA GLY A 54 2.42 1.24 -9.78
C GLY A 54 1.35 1.52 -8.71
N LEU A 55 0.17 1.85 -9.22
CA LEU A 55 -1.09 1.88 -8.47
C LEU A 55 -1.90 0.62 -8.82
N GLU A 56 -2.51 0.02 -7.81
CA GLU A 56 -3.52 -1.02 -8.00
C GLU A 56 -4.84 -0.61 -7.33
N ILE A 57 -5.95 -0.92 -8.00
CA ILE A 57 -7.27 -0.91 -7.37
C ILE A 57 -7.63 -2.36 -7.07
N TYR A 58 -7.68 -2.72 -5.78
CA TYR A 58 -8.01 -4.05 -5.31
C TYR A 58 -9.26 -3.97 -4.43
N LYS A 59 -10.35 -4.65 -4.85
CA LYS A 59 -11.67 -4.58 -4.17
C LYS A 59 -12.15 -3.14 -3.95
N ASP A 60 -12.08 -2.33 -5.02
CA ASP A 60 -12.46 -0.91 -5.04
C ASP A 60 -11.66 0.00 -4.08
N LYS A 61 -10.53 -0.49 -3.56
CA LYS A 61 -9.64 0.22 -2.64
C LYS A 61 -8.26 0.44 -3.25
N PRO A 62 -7.68 1.65 -3.13
CA PRO A 62 -6.39 1.95 -3.76
C PRO A 62 -5.20 1.42 -2.95
N ILE A 63 -4.21 0.90 -3.68
CA ILE A 63 -2.89 0.49 -3.19
C ILE A 63 -1.84 1.26 -3.98
N PHE A 64 -1.14 2.18 -3.32
CA PHE A 64 0.01 2.87 -3.87
C PHE A 64 1.27 2.10 -3.45
N TYR A 65 1.94 1.42 -4.35
CA TYR A 65 3.05 0.53 -3.96
C TYR A 65 4.30 1.27 -3.49
N ASN A 66 4.63 2.39 -4.11
CA ASN A 66 5.65 3.33 -3.65
C ASN A 66 5.35 4.71 -4.24
N LEU A 67 5.30 5.74 -3.39
CA LEU A 67 5.12 7.13 -3.84
C LEU A 67 6.42 7.82 -4.29
N GLY A 68 7.56 7.15 -4.12
CA GLY A 68 8.86 7.72 -4.46
C GLY A 68 9.31 8.86 -3.55
N ASN A 69 10.30 9.62 -4.02
CA ASN A 69 10.83 10.78 -3.31
C ASN A 69 10.14 12.07 -3.78
N PHE A 70 9.72 12.94 -2.86
CA PHE A 70 9.02 14.18 -3.21
C PHE A 70 9.82 15.17 -4.08
N ILE A 71 11.17 15.19 -4.00
CA ILE A 71 12.02 16.19 -4.67
C ILE A 71 13.04 15.57 -5.66
N PHE A 72 13.09 14.24 -5.85
CA PHE A 72 14.18 13.62 -6.63
C PHE A 72 13.81 12.29 -7.34
N ASP A 73 12.64 12.19 -7.98
CA ASP A 73 12.23 10.99 -8.75
C ASP A 73 12.43 11.13 -10.27
#